data_AF-A0A6M1MQB7-F1
#
_entry.id   AF-A0A6M1MQB7-F1
#
_cell.length_a   1.000
_cell.length_b   1.000
_cell.length_c   1.000
_cell.angle_alpha   90.00
_cell.angle_beta   90.00
_cell.angle_gamma   90.00
#
_symmetry.space_group_name_H-M   'P 1'
#
loop_
_entity.id
_entity.type
_entity.pdbx_description
1 polymer ?
#
loop_
_entity_poly.entity_id
_entity_poly.type
_entity_poly.pdbx_seq_one_letter_code
_entity_poly.pdbx_strand_id
1 'polypeptide(L)'
;MQQKRSTTPGKVPAVGDLADGQIAMNTHDAVLFMRKTVGVDQSVVRVGAEMSAAVAATLREPTLPAFRAAIGVVGDGQSWQNVEPERSAGTTFTNTTGKAICVSIAADGPGATLSVRPPAGSWVEVAVADGADHLAACVVVPPGHDY
;
A
#
# COMPACT_ATOMS: atom_id res chain seq x y z
N MET A 1 26.10 -17.39 -38.54
CA MET A 1 26.32 -17.21 -37.09
C MET A 1 25.98 -18.51 -36.38
N GLN A 2 26.84 -19.03 -35.50
CA GLN A 2 26.52 -20.17 -34.64
C GLN A 2 26.35 -19.67 -33.21
N GLN A 3 25.26 -20.03 -32.54
CA GLN A 3 25.02 -19.68 -31.14
C GLN A 3 25.72 -20.71 -30.24
N LYS A 4 26.44 -20.25 -29.21
CA LYS A 4 27.05 -21.16 -28.22
C LYS A 4 26.06 -21.49 -27.10
N ARG A 5 26.15 -22.71 -26.57
CA ARG A 5 25.31 -23.17 -25.45
C ARG A 5 26.16 -23.84 -24.38
N SER A 6 25.78 -23.69 -23.12
CA SER A 6 26.36 -24.42 -21.99
C SER A 6 25.25 -24.92 -21.08
N THR A 7 25.47 -26.08 -20.47
CA THR A 7 24.61 -26.69 -19.45
C THR A 7 25.29 -26.71 -18.08
N THR A 8 26.50 -26.15 -17.95
CA THR A 8 27.22 -26.12 -16.67
C THR A 8 26.67 -25.01 -15.78
N PRO A 9 26.23 -25.30 -14.54
CA PRO A 9 25.72 -24.29 -13.63
C PRO A 9 26.73 -23.16 -13.38
N GLY A 10 26.28 -21.91 -13.40
CA GLY A 10 27.09 -20.72 -13.14
C GLY A 10 28.13 -20.39 -14.20
N LYS A 11 28.18 -21.11 -15.32
CA LYS A 11 29.19 -20.88 -16.37
C LYS A 11 28.92 -19.56 -17.10
N VAL A 12 29.87 -18.64 -16.98
CA VAL A 12 29.95 -17.40 -17.77
C VAL A 12 31.03 -17.56 -18.84
N PRO A 13 30.75 -17.26 -20.12
CA PRO A 13 31.76 -17.25 -21.19
C PRO A 13 32.83 -16.18 -20.95
N ALA A 14 34.09 -16.51 -21.24
CA ALA A 14 35.16 -15.53 -21.34
C ALA A 14 35.12 -14.78 -22.68
N VAL A 15 35.80 -13.64 -22.78
CA VAL A 15 35.87 -12.84 -24.02
C VAL A 15 36.42 -13.64 -25.20
N GLY A 16 37.40 -14.52 -24.96
CA GLY A 16 37.96 -15.41 -25.99
C GLY A 16 37.02 -16.55 -26.43
N ASP A 17 35.98 -16.85 -25.65
CA ASP A 17 35.02 -17.90 -25.96
C ASP A 17 34.01 -17.47 -27.03
N LEU A 18 33.88 -16.17 -27.31
CA LEU A 18 32.88 -15.62 -28.22
C LEU A 18 33.53 -14.68 -29.21
N ALA A 19 33.07 -14.69 -30.47
CA ALA A 19 33.36 -13.62 -31.43
C ALA A 19 32.56 -12.35 -31.10
N ASP A 20 32.98 -11.20 -31.62
CA ASP A 20 32.25 -9.95 -31.39
C ASP A 20 30.82 -10.03 -31.93
N GLY A 21 29.84 -9.58 -31.14
CA GLY A 21 28.42 -9.71 -31.45
C GLY A 21 27.86 -11.15 -31.36
N GLN A 22 28.68 -12.15 -31.03
CA GLN A 22 28.20 -13.52 -30.84
C GLN A 22 27.45 -13.65 -29.51
N ILE A 23 26.36 -14.43 -29.55
CA ILE A 23 25.54 -14.76 -28.39
C ILE A 23 25.81 -16.18 -27.87
N ALA A 24 25.70 -16.33 -26.55
CA ALA A 24 25.75 -17.61 -25.85
C ALA A 24 24.61 -17.72 -24.84
N MET A 25 24.12 -18.93 -24.61
CA MET A 25 23.08 -19.18 -23.62
C MET A 25 23.55 -20.25 -22.63
N ASN A 26 23.36 -20.00 -21.34
CA ASN A 26 23.43 -21.04 -20.32
C ASN A 26 22.01 -21.60 -20.11
N THR A 27 21.78 -22.83 -20.57
CA THR A 27 20.46 -23.48 -20.46
C THR A 27 20.17 -24.00 -19.07
N HIS A 28 21.18 -24.18 -18.21
CA HIS A 28 20.97 -24.53 -16.81
C HIS A 28 20.45 -23.32 -16.03
N ASP A 29 21.05 -22.14 -16.25
CA ASP A 29 20.72 -20.94 -15.49
C ASP A 29 19.67 -20.04 -16.17
N ALA A 30 19.25 -20.39 -17.39
CA ALA A 30 18.37 -19.60 -18.25
C ALA A 30 18.87 -18.16 -18.54
N VAL A 31 20.19 -17.98 -18.61
CA VAL A 31 20.84 -16.67 -18.87
C VAL A 31 21.41 -16.61 -20.28
N LEU A 32 21.17 -15.49 -20.97
CA LEU A 32 21.79 -15.16 -22.26
C LEU A 32 22.98 -14.21 -22.04
N PHE A 33 24.04 -14.38 -22.83
CA PHE A 33 25.25 -13.57 -22.83
C PHE A 33 25.54 -13.08 -24.25
N MET A 34 26.10 -11.88 -24.39
CA MET A 34 26.61 -11.34 -25.65
C MET A 34 28.00 -10.75 -25.44
N ARG A 35 28.93 -11.06 -26.35
CA ARG A 35 30.19 -10.31 -26.40
C ARG A 35 29.98 -9.01 -27.15
N LYS A 36 30.44 -7.91 -26.58
CA LYS A 36 30.53 -6.61 -27.25
C LYS A 36 31.95 -6.05 -27.18
N THR A 37 32.29 -5.27 -28.19
CA THR A 37 33.50 -4.45 -28.24
C THR A 37 33.07 -2.99 -28.32
N VAL A 38 33.60 -2.13 -27.45
CA VAL A 38 33.36 -0.68 -27.47
C VAL A 38 34.71 0.01 -27.51
N GLY A 39 35.08 0.56 -28.66
CA GLY A 39 36.45 1.03 -28.88
C GLY A 39 37.44 -0.13 -28.82
N VAL A 40 38.38 -0.08 -27.87
CA VAL A 40 39.37 -1.15 -27.62
C VAL A 40 38.93 -2.15 -26.53
N ASP A 41 37.89 -1.82 -25.77
CA ASP A 41 37.46 -2.62 -24.62
C ASP A 41 36.52 -3.74 -25.05
N GLN A 42 36.83 -4.96 -24.61
CA GLN A 42 36.03 -6.16 -24.89
C GLN A 42 35.40 -6.68 -23.61
N SER A 43 34.09 -6.97 -23.65
CA SER A 43 33.34 -7.47 -22.50
C SER A 43 32.25 -8.45 -22.90
N VAL A 44 31.90 -9.36 -22.00
CA VAL A 44 30.73 -10.22 -22.11
C VAL A 44 29.65 -9.66 -21.17
N VAL A 45 28.50 -9.31 -21.73
CA VAL A 45 27.35 -8.78 -20.99
C VAL A 45 26.25 -9.83 -20.86
N ARG A 46 25.57 -9.87 -19.72
CA ARG A 46 24.30 -10.59 -19.58
C ARG A 46 23.22 -9.83 -20.33
N VAL A 47 22.38 -10.56 -21.06
CA VAL A 47 21.29 -10.01 -21.87
C VAL A 47 19.97 -10.44 -21.26
N GLY A 48 19.13 -9.45 -20.96
CA GLY A 48 17.95 -9.60 -20.11
C GLY A 48 18.07 -8.64 -18.94
N ALA A 49 17.01 -7.89 -18.67
CA ALA A 49 17.00 -6.97 -17.54
C ALA A 49 16.99 -7.79 -16.25
N GLU A 50 18.14 -7.92 -15.59
CA GLU A 50 18.12 -8.08 -14.14
C GLU A 50 17.48 -6.80 -13.62
N MET A 51 16.24 -6.87 -13.11
CA MET A 51 15.70 -5.75 -12.35
C MET A 51 16.75 -5.41 -11.30
N SER A 52 17.34 -4.22 -11.40
CA SER A 52 18.29 -3.76 -10.39
C SER A 52 17.63 -3.94 -9.02
N ALA A 53 18.38 -4.43 -8.04
CA ALA A 53 17.88 -4.59 -6.68
C ALA A 53 17.23 -3.29 -6.15
N ALA A 54 17.67 -2.13 -6.65
CA ALA A 54 17.06 -0.83 -6.38
C ALA A 54 15.63 -0.68 -6.94
N VAL A 55 15.36 -1.21 -8.14
CA VAL A 55 14.03 -1.21 -8.78
C VAL A 55 13.13 -2.27 -8.14
N ALA A 56 13.68 -3.44 -7.79
CA ALA A 56 12.95 -4.46 -7.03
C ALA A 56 12.60 -3.99 -5.61
N ALA A 57 13.41 -3.11 -5.02
CA ALA A 57 13.11 -2.48 -3.73
C ALA A 57 12.03 -1.40 -3.83
N THR A 58 11.91 -0.70 -4.98
CA THR A 58 10.88 0.33 -5.19
C THR A 58 9.53 -0.24 -5.63
N LEU A 59 9.51 -1.39 -6.31
CA LEU A 59 8.28 -2.08 -6.75
C LEU A 59 7.80 -3.18 -5.78
N ARG A 60 8.26 -3.20 -4.53
CA ARG A 60 7.71 -4.15 -3.55
C ARG A 60 6.24 -3.81 -3.34
N GLU A 61 5.35 -4.71 -3.77
CA GLU A 61 3.95 -4.62 -3.38
C GLU A 61 3.87 -4.49 -1.86
N PRO A 62 3.02 -3.60 -1.33
CA PRO A 62 2.83 -3.51 0.09
C PRO A 62 2.46 -4.90 0.58
N THR A 63 3.30 -5.48 1.43
CA THR A 63 3.03 -6.79 2.00
C THR A 63 1.67 -6.75 2.67
N LEU A 64 0.92 -7.85 2.69
CA LEU A 64 -0.40 -7.88 3.32
C LEU A 64 -0.40 -7.28 4.76
N PRO A 65 0.64 -7.47 5.58
CA PRO A 65 0.80 -6.76 6.85
C PRO A 65 0.95 -5.24 6.71
N ALA A 66 1.76 -4.75 5.76
CA ALA A 66 1.91 -3.33 5.49
C ALA A 66 0.63 -2.71 4.93
N PHE A 67 -0.11 -3.44 4.09
CA PHE A 67 -1.42 -3.05 3.58
C PHE A 67 -2.46 -2.97 4.69
N ARG A 68 -2.52 -3.96 5.60
CA ARG A 68 -3.40 -3.92 6.79
C ARG A 68 -3.04 -2.80 7.75
N ALA A 69 -1.75 -2.57 7.98
CA ALA A 69 -1.26 -1.47 8.81
C ALA A 69 -1.57 -0.10 8.19
N ALA A 70 -1.46 0.03 6.87
CA ALA A 70 -1.72 1.26 6.15
C ALA A 70 -3.23 1.55 5.99
N ILE A 71 -4.06 0.52 5.85
CA ILE A 71 -5.51 0.68 5.68
C ILE A 71 -6.23 0.93 7.00
N GLY A 72 -5.64 0.56 8.15
CA GLY A 72 -6.27 0.82 9.46
C GLY A 72 -7.75 0.47 9.42
N VAL A 73 -8.05 -0.77 8.99
CA VAL A 73 -9.40 -1.17 8.57
C VAL A 73 -10.40 -0.77 9.65
N VAL A 74 -11.33 0.11 9.32
CA VAL A 74 -12.43 0.50 10.21
C VAL A 74 -13.10 -0.78 10.71
N GLY A 75 -13.13 -0.97 12.02
CA GLY A 75 -13.78 -2.14 12.63
C GLY A 75 -12.92 -3.41 12.79
N ASP A 76 -11.62 -3.42 12.46
CA ASP A 76 -10.78 -4.62 12.65
C ASP A 76 -10.64 -5.02 14.14
N GLY A 77 -11.25 -6.16 14.47
CA GLY A 77 -11.34 -6.69 15.83
C GLY A 77 -12.31 -5.92 16.74
N GLN A 78 -13.17 -5.05 16.22
CA GLN A 78 -14.20 -4.37 17.02
C GLN A 78 -15.46 -5.24 17.15
N SER A 79 -16.01 -5.30 18.37
CA SER A 79 -17.37 -5.76 18.61
C SER A 79 -18.34 -4.58 18.50
N TRP A 80 -19.54 -4.82 17.98
CA TRP A 80 -20.62 -3.84 18.07
C TRP A 80 -21.01 -3.64 19.53
N GLN A 81 -20.96 -2.41 20.00
CA GLN A 81 -21.34 -2.04 21.37
C GLN A 81 -22.54 -1.10 21.30
N ASN A 82 -23.61 -1.41 22.04
CA ASN A 82 -24.65 -0.42 22.30
C ASN A 82 -24.22 0.45 23.48
N VAL A 83 -23.96 1.73 23.20
CA VAL A 83 -23.51 2.73 24.17
C VAL A 83 -24.59 3.76 24.49
N GLU A 84 -25.82 3.53 24.06
CA GLU A 84 -26.97 4.41 24.32
C GLU A 84 -27.21 4.74 25.81
N PRO A 85 -26.99 3.81 26.77
CA PRO A 85 -27.14 4.16 28.20
C PRO A 85 -26.05 5.10 28.72
N GLU A 86 -24.91 5.18 28.03
CA GLU A 86 -23.71 5.91 28.46
C GLU A 86 -23.51 7.21 27.67
N ARG A 87 -24.30 7.42 26.61
CA ARG A 87 -24.14 8.52 25.69
C ARG A 87 -25.46 9.16 25.34
N SER A 88 -25.45 10.49 25.30
CA SER A 88 -26.59 11.32 24.90
C SER A 88 -26.19 12.26 23.77
N ALA A 89 -27.14 12.52 22.86
CA ALA A 89 -26.99 13.56 21.85
C ALA A 89 -26.72 14.93 22.50
N GLY A 90 -25.96 15.78 21.82
CA GLY A 90 -25.52 17.08 22.35
C GLY A 90 -24.33 17.02 23.30
N THR A 91 -23.73 15.84 23.51
CA THR A 91 -22.48 15.66 24.27
C THR A 91 -21.34 15.35 23.32
N THR A 92 -20.20 16.01 23.48
CA THR A 92 -18.97 15.70 22.73
C THR A 92 -18.23 14.52 23.35
N PHE A 93 -17.80 13.57 22.53
CA PHE A 93 -17.00 12.44 22.94
C PHE A 93 -15.67 12.39 22.18
N THR A 94 -14.61 11.91 22.84
CA THR A 94 -13.30 11.66 22.20
C THR A 94 -13.14 10.17 21.91
N ASN A 95 -12.67 9.81 20.71
CA ASN A 95 -12.30 8.44 20.41
C ASN A 95 -10.96 8.08 21.09
N THR A 96 -11.01 7.46 22.25
CA THR A 96 -9.84 7.01 23.02
C THR A 96 -9.44 5.55 22.75
N THR A 97 -10.09 4.86 21.80
CA THR A 97 -9.90 3.42 21.58
C THR A 97 -8.56 3.05 20.93
N GLY A 98 -7.78 4.03 20.49
CA GLY A 98 -6.53 3.81 19.74
C GLY A 98 -6.75 3.29 18.31
N LYS A 99 -7.99 3.11 17.86
CA LYS A 99 -8.36 2.68 16.50
C LYS A 99 -9.45 3.59 15.93
N ALA A 100 -9.59 3.64 14.60
CA ALA A 100 -10.74 4.29 13.99
C ALA A 100 -12.03 3.53 14.38
N ILE A 101 -13.08 4.26 14.75
CA ILE A 101 -14.40 3.71 15.12
C ILE A 101 -15.45 4.23 14.15
N CYS A 102 -16.49 3.44 13.87
CA CYS A 102 -17.70 3.93 13.21
C CYS A 102 -18.72 4.32 14.29
N VAL A 103 -19.15 5.56 14.28
CA VAL A 103 -20.20 6.07 15.17
C VAL A 103 -21.47 6.19 14.36
N SER A 104 -22.54 5.54 14.80
CA SER A 104 -23.89 5.69 14.25
C SER A 104 -24.75 6.39 15.29
N ILE A 105 -25.48 7.42 14.88
CA ILE A 105 -26.37 8.20 15.75
C ILE A 105 -27.72 8.39 15.06
N ALA A 106 -28.76 8.39 15.89
CA ALA A 106 -30.08 8.87 15.54
C ALA A 106 -30.44 10.04 16.46
N ALA A 107 -30.91 11.16 15.92
CA ALA A 107 -31.29 12.33 16.70
C ALA A 107 -32.51 13.02 16.08
N ASP A 108 -33.41 13.49 16.94
CA ASP A 108 -34.60 14.23 16.54
C ASP A 108 -34.43 15.73 16.81
N GLY A 109 -34.97 16.54 15.91
CA GLY A 109 -35.16 17.96 16.14
C GLY A 109 -34.39 18.86 15.18
N PRO A 110 -34.81 20.13 15.07
CA PRO A 110 -34.24 21.06 14.11
C PRO A 110 -32.78 21.35 14.38
N GLY A 111 -31.95 21.18 13.34
CA GLY A 111 -30.51 21.40 13.41
C GLY A 111 -29.75 20.27 14.11
N ALA A 112 -30.31 19.05 14.19
CA ALA A 112 -29.55 17.88 14.60
C ALA A 112 -28.36 17.68 13.65
N THR A 113 -27.15 17.62 14.21
CA THR A 113 -25.90 17.51 13.44
C THR A 113 -25.03 16.37 13.96
N LEU A 114 -24.24 15.80 13.05
CA LEU A 114 -23.11 14.94 13.35
C LEU A 114 -21.85 15.64 12.84
N SER A 115 -20.91 15.91 13.73
CA SER A 115 -19.66 16.59 13.40
C SER A 115 -18.46 15.81 13.91
N VAL A 116 -17.29 16.01 13.32
CA VAL A 116 -16.02 15.43 13.78
C VAL A 116 -14.93 16.49 13.74
N ARG A 117 -14.00 16.48 14.70
CA ARG A 117 -12.80 17.33 14.65
C ARG A 117 -11.51 16.59 15.03
N PRO A 118 -10.36 16.97 14.46
CA PRO A 118 -9.05 16.56 14.96
C PRO A 118 -8.72 17.23 16.31
N PRO A 119 -7.75 16.69 17.09
CA PRO A 119 -7.34 17.25 18.39
C PRO A 119 -6.98 18.75 18.41
N ALA A 120 -6.49 19.28 17.29
CA ALA A 120 -6.09 20.68 17.14
C ALA A 120 -6.77 21.35 15.93
N GLY A 121 -7.90 20.80 15.47
CA GLY A 121 -8.60 21.26 14.28
C GLY A 121 -9.97 21.86 14.55
N SER A 122 -10.58 22.37 13.50
CA SER A 122 -11.97 22.83 13.50
C SER A 122 -12.95 21.66 13.35
N TRP A 123 -14.18 21.87 13.80
CA TRP A 123 -15.29 20.98 13.51
C TRP A 123 -15.59 20.92 12.02
N VAL A 124 -15.80 19.70 11.54
CA VAL A 124 -16.34 19.40 10.21
C VAL A 124 -17.71 18.79 10.42
N GLU A 125 -18.74 19.46 9.90
CA GLU A 125 -20.08 18.91 9.86
C GLU A 125 -20.15 17.83 8.78
N VAL A 126 -20.62 16.64 9.18
CA VAL A 126 -20.68 15.45 8.34
C VAL A 126 -22.11 15.19 7.89
N ALA A 127 -23.08 15.49 8.75
CA ALA A 127 -24.49 15.42 8.43
C ALA A 127 -25.28 16.45 9.26
N VAL A 128 -26.36 16.94 8.68
CA VAL A 128 -27.32 17.86 9.30
C VAL A 128 -28.74 17.46 8.89
N ALA A 129 -29.67 17.50 9.83
CA ALA A 129 -31.10 17.51 9.54
C ALA A 129 -31.59 18.96 9.52
N ASP A 130 -32.24 19.36 8.43
CA ASP A 130 -32.90 20.65 8.30
C ASP A 130 -34.38 20.53 8.67
N GLY A 131 -34.99 21.58 9.22
CA GLY A 131 -36.41 21.54 9.63
C GLY A 131 -36.73 20.57 10.78
N ALA A 132 -37.94 20.00 10.84
CA ALA A 132 -38.39 19.12 11.93
C ALA A 132 -38.00 17.64 11.72
N ASP A 133 -36.88 17.39 11.05
CA ASP A 133 -36.53 16.06 10.54
C ASP A 133 -35.72 15.22 11.53
N HIS A 134 -35.72 13.91 11.26
CA HIS A 134 -34.93 12.90 11.97
C HIS A 134 -33.57 12.74 11.29
N LEU A 135 -32.47 12.89 12.04
CA LEU A 135 -31.13 12.57 11.59
C LEU A 135 -30.83 11.11 11.90
N ALA A 136 -30.50 10.32 10.88
CA ALA A 136 -29.85 9.02 11.04
C ALA A 136 -28.55 9.02 10.21
N ALA A 137 -27.41 9.07 10.88
CA ALA A 137 -26.11 9.26 10.23
C ALA A 137 -25.03 8.39 10.88
N CYS A 138 -23.98 8.11 10.10
CA CYS A 138 -22.77 7.49 10.63
C CYS A 138 -21.51 8.18 10.11
N VAL A 139 -20.45 8.13 10.92
CA VAL A 139 -19.14 8.69 10.58
C VAL A 139 -18.02 7.81 11.11
N VAL A 140 -16.91 7.75 10.37
CA VAL A 140 -15.66 7.17 10.85
C VAL A 140 -14.89 8.24 11.64
N VAL A 141 -14.64 7.97 12.92
CA VAL A 141 -13.89 8.85 13.82
C VAL A 141 -12.50 8.26 14.04
N PRO A 142 -11.42 8.93 13.58
CA PRO A 142 -10.06 8.47 13.85
C PRO A 142 -9.69 8.53 15.34
N PRO A 143 -8.63 7.84 15.79
CA PRO A 143 -8.15 7.94 17.16
C PRO A 143 -7.84 9.39 17.56
N GLY A 144 -8.22 9.76 18.78
CA GLY A 144 -8.00 11.10 19.34
C GLY A 144 -8.89 12.20 18.77
N HIS A 145 -9.72 11.90 17.77
CA HIS A 145 -10.68 12.88 17.25
C HIS A 145 -11.91 12.97 18.16
N ASP A 146 -12.50 14.15 18.21
CA ASP A 146 -13.77 14.40 18.88
C ASP A 146 -14.92 14.31 17.88
N TYR A 147 -16.09 13.91 18.38
CA TYR A 147 -17.35 13.79 17.64
C TYR A 147 -18.55 14.10 18.54
#